data_AF-A0A3D2F5M9-F1
#
_entry.id   AF-A0A3D2F5M9-F1
#
_cell.length_a   1.000
_cell.length_b   1.000
_cell.length_c   1.000
_cell.angle_alpha   90.00
_cell.angle_beta   90.00
_cell.angle_gamma   90.00
#
_symmetry.space_group_name_H-M   'P 1'
#
loop_
_entity.id
_entity.type
_entity.pdbx_description
1 polymer ?
#
loop_
_entity_poly.entity_id
_entity_poly.type
_entity_poly.pdbx_seq_one_letter_code
_entity_poly.pdbx_strand_id
1 'polypeptide(L)'
;VTMIERSSKMYALLQDGLERAASEGGDVAEIINRMTLLHGDAKDLLPTLDGEAILIDPMHPPRNKSALVKRELRQVREIVGTDDDAADLVRAALDAAKQRVVLKWPAKADPINGVRACSHQILGKSTRYDVFMIGQWARKNPRRLLDGGLVVSNVKVN
;
A
#
# COMPACT_ATOMS: atom_id res chain seq x y z
N VAL A 1 -4.51 10.94 -3.96
CA VAL A 1 -3.86 9.84 -3.23
C VAL A 1 -3.58 10.33 -1.83
N THR A 2 -3.96 9.59 -0.81
CA THR A 2 -3.54 9.88 0.57
C THR A 2 -2.47 8.87 0.97
N MET A 3 -1.33 9.31 1.43
CA MET A 3 -0.23 8.44 1.85
C MET A 3 -0.16 8.51 3.37
N ILE A 4 0.02 7.36 4.01
CA ILE A 4 0.19 7.24 5.44
C ILE A 4 1.52 6.56 5.69
N GLU A 5 2.33 7.17 6.53
CA GLU A 5 3.63 6.64 6.94
C GLU A 5 3.76 6.77 8.46
N ARG A 6 4.07 5.66 9.13
CA ARG A 6 4.23 5.64 10.60
C ARG A 6 5.62 6.03 11.08
N SER A 7 6.67 5.70 10.32
CA SER A 7 8.05 6.03 10.66
C SER A 7 8.27 7.52 10.53
N SER A 8 8.55 8.20 11.66
CA SER A 8 8.82 9.64 11.68
C SER A 8 9.95 10.05 10.74
N LYS A 9 11.02 9.24 10.67
CA LYS A 9 12.14 9.49 9.79
C LYS A 9 11.78 9.31 8.31
N MET A 10 11.02 8.27 7.97
CA MET A 10 10.57 8.09 6.59
C MET A 10 9.57 9.17 6.17
N TYR A 11 8.66 9.55 7.06
CA TYR A 11 7.72 10.64 6.83
C TYR A 11 8.44 11.94 6.48
N ALA A 12 9.45 12.32 7.26
CA ALA A 12 10.25 13.53 6.99
C ALA A 12 10.96 13.48 5.63
N LEU A 13 11.52 12.32 5.26
CA LEU A 13 12.16 12.13 3.94
C LEU A 13 11.15 12.20 2.79
N LEU A 14 9.95 11.65 2.98
CA LEU A 14 8.88 11.73 2.00
C LEU A 14 8.37 13.17 1.86
N GLN A 15 8.18 13.88 2.96
CA GLN A 15 7.74 15.27 2.97
C GLN A 15 8.71 16.17 2.19
N ASP A 16 10.01 16.10 2.50
CA ASP A 16 11.05 16.83 1.76
C ASP A 16 11.03 16.49 0.25
N GLY A 17 10.89 15.21 -0.10
CA GLY A 17 10.81 14.77 -1.49
C GLY A 17 9.58 15.32 -2.23
N LEU A 18 8.42 15.36 -1.57
CA LEU A 18 7.19 15.91 -2.13
C LEU A 18 7.29 17.43 -2.32
N GLU A 19 7.88 18.15 -1.37
CA GLU A 19 8.07 19.60 -1.44
C GLU A 19 9.00 20.00 -2.60
N ARG A 20 10.11 19.28 -2.76
CA ARG A 20 11.00 19.47 -3.92
C ARG A 20 10.30 19.15 -5.23
N ALA A 21 9.58 18.03 -5.30
CA ALA A 21 8.84 17.65 -6.50
C ALA A 21 7.73 18.66 -6.87
N ALA A 22 7.05 19.25 -5.88
CA ALA A 22 6.09 20.33 -6.11
C ALA A 22 6.76 21.58 -6.72
N SER A 23 8.02 21.83 -6.36
CA SER A 23 8.80 22.99 -6.82
C SER A 23 9.37 22.84 -8.24
N GLU A 24 9.41 21.62 -8.79
CA GLU A 24 9.88 21.35 -10.17
C GLU A 24 8.92 21.90 -11.25
N GLY A 25 7.65 22.12 -10.91
CA GLY A 25 6.63 22.61 -11.84
C GLY A 25 6.14 21.57 -12.86
N GLY A 26 5.34 22.03 -13.83
CA GLY A 26 4.75 21.20 -14.89
C GLY A 26 3.96 20.00 -14.38
N ASP A 27 3.99 18.91 -15.13
CA ASP A 27 3.26 17.67 -14.85
C ASP A 27 3.59 17.08 -13.47
N VAL A 28 4.81 17.28 -12.98
CA VAL A 28 5.23 16.77 -11.67
C VAL A 28 4.45 17.48 -10.56
N ALA A 29 4.39 18.81 -10.60
CA ALA A 29 3.63 19.58 -9.62
C ALA A 29 2.13 19.24 -9.64
N GLU A 30 1.54 19.03 -10.83
CA GLU A 30 0.15 18.61 -10.96
C GLU A 30 -0.12 17.23 -10.33
N ILE A 31 0.81 16.29 -10.46
CA ILE A 31 0.72 14.98 -9.81
C ILE A 31 0.77 15.14 -8.29
N ILE A 32 1.77 15.87 -7.78
CA ILE A 32 2.00 16.05 -6.34
C ILE A 32 0.83 16.79 -5.67
N ASN A 33 0.21 17.76 -6.34
CA ASN A 33 -0.95 18.50 -5.82
C ASN A 33 -2.19 17.61 -5.58
N ARG A 34 -2.23 16.40 -6.15
CA ARG A 34 -3.29 15.41 -5.88
C ARG A 34 -2.90 14.43 -4.78
N MET A 35 -1.77 14.64 -4.11
CA MET A 35 -1.22 13.77 -3.09
C MET A 35 -1.26 14.46 -1.71
N THR A 36 -1.65 13.72 -0.69
CA THR A 36 -1.65 14.18 0.71
C THR A 36 -0.83 13.20 1.53
N LEU A 37 0.12 13.67 2.34
CA LEU A 37 0.93 12.83 3.23
C LEU A 37 0.49 13.03 4.69
N LEU A 38 0.10 11.95 5.35
CA LEU A 38 -0.29 11.90 6.76
C LEU A 38 0.76 11.15 7.57
N HIS A 39 1.11 11.67 8.74
CA HIS A 39 2.00 11.00 9.70
C HIS A 39 1.14 10.25 10.71
N GLY A 40 1.40 8.96 10.90
CA GLY A 40 0.73 8.15 11.93
C GLY A 40 0.58 6.69 11.54
N ASP A 41 0.06 5.89 12.47
CA ASP A 41 -0.28 4.49 12.18
C ASP A 41 -1.57 4.45 11.34
N ALA A 42 -1.51 3.76 10.21
CA ALA A 42 -2.66 3.63 9.34
C ALA A 42 -3.81 2.84 9.97
N LYS A 43 -3.55 1.92 10.91
CA LYS A 43 -4.63 1.22 11.64
C LYS A 43 -5.52 2.23 12.38
N ASP A 44 -4.96 3.33 12.86
CA ASP A 44 -5.68 4.39 13.57
C ASP A 44 -6.30 5.41 12.61
N LEU A 45 -5.62 5.72 11.50
CA LEU A 45 -6.07 6.76 10.55
C LEU A 45 -7.11 6.25 9.55
N LEU A 46 -7.02 5.00 9.11
CA LEU A 46 -7.91 4.44 8.09
C LEU A 46 -9.41 4.58 8.41
N PRO A 47 -9.88 4.34 9.66
CA PRO A 47 -11.29 4.55 10.02
C PRO A 47 -11.79 5.99 9.86
N THR A 48 -10.89 6.97 9.80
CA THR A 48 -11.22 8.40 9.64
C THR A 48 -11.23 8.85 8.18
N LEU A 49 -10.82 7.98 7.26
CA LEU A 49 -10.65 8.29 5.84
C LEU A 49 -11.73 7.63 4.99
N ASP A 50 -12.02 8.28 3.86
CA ASP A 50 -13.04 7.81 2.91
C ASP A 50 -12.42 7.18 1.66
N GLY A 51 -11.62 6.13 1.86
CA GLY A 51 -10.88 5.45 0.80
C GLY A 51 -11.72 4.45 -0.01
N GLU A 52 -11.76 4.59 -1.33
CA GLU A 52 -12.38 3.58 -2.21
C GLU A 52 -11.48 2.35 -2.35
N ALA A 53 -10.18 2.59 -2.54
CA ALA A 53 -9.16 1.57 -2.71
C ALA A 53 -7.98 1.82 -1.75
N ILE A 54 -7.58 0.79 -1.02
CA ILE A 54 -6.42 0.84 -0.13
C ILE A 54 -5.32 -0.04 -0.71
N LEU A 55 -4.13 0.53 -0.90
CA LEU A 55 -2.90 -0.17 -1.30
C LEU A 55 -1.97 -0.28 -0.10
N ILE A 56 -1.59 -1.52 0.22
CA ILE A 56 -0.72 -1.86 1.33
C ILE A 56 0.58 -2.43 0.75
N ASP A 57 1.71 -1.85 1.11
CA ASP A 57 3.05 -2.28 0.67
C ASP A 57 3.98 -2.35 1.87
N PRO A 58 3.74 -3.31 2.78
CA PRO A 58 4.50 -3.40 4.02
C PRO A 58 5.91 -3.88 3.71
N MET A 59 6.86 -3.52 4.56
CA MET A 59 8.20 -4.04 4.54
C MET A 59 8.20 -5.53 4.88
N HIS A 60 8.14 -6.36 3.84
CA HIS A 60 8.07 -7.81 3.98
C HIS A 60 9.23 -8.37 4.83
N PRO A 61 9.04 -9.48 5.56
CA PRO A 61 10.09 -10.15 6.30
C PRO A 61 11.29 -10.49 5.40
N PRO A 62 12.53 -10.45 5.93
CA PRO A 62 13.72 -10.78 5.15
C PRO A 62 13.64 -12.20 4.58
N ARG A 63 14.12 -12.39 3.35
CA ARG A 63 14.15 -13.71 2.70
C ARG A 63 15.45 -14.42 3.05
N ASN A 64 15.41 -15.75 3.13
CA ASN A 64 16.59 -16.63 3.29
C ASN A 64 17.48 -16.74 2.04
N LYS A 65 17.57 -15.71 1.19
CA LYS A 65 18.48 -15.70 0.03
C LYS A 65 19.75 -14.92 0.35
N SER A 66 20.90 -15.49 -0.02
CA SER A 66 22.24 -14.96 0.25
C SER A 66 22.62 -13.73 -0.60
N ALA A 67 21.87 -13.43 -1.67
CA ALA A 67 22.14 -12.26 -2.50
C ALA A 67 21.71 -10.98 -1.78
N LEU A 68 22.67 -10.08 -1.54
CA LEU A 68 22.41 -8.76 -0.97
C LEU A 68 21.41 -8.00 -1.85
N VAL A 69 20.35 -7.49 -1.23
CA VAL A 69 19.45 -6.55 -1.88
C VAL A 69 20.18 -5.22 -2.14
N LYS A 70 19.69 -4.44 -3.10
CA LYS A 70 20.23 -3.13 -3.46
C LYS A 70 20.44 -2.27 -2.20
N ARG A 71 21.52 -1.49 -2.15
CA ARG A 71 21.93 -0.72 -0.96
C ARG A 71 20.81 0.20 -0.47
N GLU A 72 20.09 0.81 -1.40
CA GLU A 72 19.00 1.75 -1.13
C GLU A 72 17.87 1.05 -0.35
N LEU A 73 17.54 -0.20 -0.71
CA LEU A 73 16.51 -0.98 -0.02
C LEU A 73 16.96 -1.44 1.38
N ARG A 74 18.28 -1.58 1.61
CA ARG A 74 18.81 -1.86 2.96
C ARG A 74 18.68 -0.64 3.86
N GLN A 75 19.02 0.55 3.35
CA GLN A 75 18.88 1.80 4.09
C GLN A 75 17.42 2.08 4.47
N VAL A 76 16.47 1.82 3.55
CA VAL A 76 15.04 1.93 3.88
C VAL A 76 14.67 0.96 4.99
N ARG A 77 15.09 -0.31 4.92
CA ARG A 77 14.85 -1.31 5.96
C ARG A 77 15.44 -0.95 7.32
N GLU A 78 16.61 -0.32 7.35
CA GLU A 78 17.23 0.18 8.59
C GLU A 78 16.40 1.31 9.22
N ILE A 79 15.66 2.09 8.42
CA ILE A 79 14.81 3.17 8.91
C ILE A 79 13.44 2.67 9.40
N VAL A 80 12.81 1.76 8.66
CA VAL A 80 11.42 1.35 8.92
C VAL A 80 11.32 0.06 9.74
N GLY A 81 12.36 -0.78 9.74
CA GLY A 81 12.33 -2.10 10.40
C GLY A 81 11.54 -3.14 9.62
N THR A 82 10.92 -4.06 10.36
CA THR A 82 10.01 -5.10 9.83
C THR A 82 8.59 -4.83 10.29
N ASP A 83 7.62 -5.04 9.40
CA ASP A 83 6.20 -4.88 9.71
C ASP A 83 5.60 -6.23 10.13
N ASP A 84 5.88 -6.61 11.37
CA ASP A 84 5.40 -7.88 11.94
C ASP A 84 3.87 -7.88 12.14
N ASP A 85 3.25 -6.69 12.08
CA ASP A 85 1.83 -6.43 12.22
C ASP A 85 1.09 -6.25 10.88
N ALA A 86 1.69 -6.66 9.77
CA ALA A 86 1.09 -6.57 8.43
C ALA A 86 -0.31 -7.23 8.34
N ALA A 87 -0.53 -8.32 9.09
CA ALA A 87 -1.85 -8.96 9.17
C ALA A 87 -2.92 -8.05 9.77
N ASP A 88 -2.57 -7.30 10.82
CA ASP A 88 -3.47 -6.39 11.52
C ASP A 88 -3.82 -5.20 10.64
N LEU A 89 -2.82 -4.67 9.93
CA LEU A 89 -3.02 -3.59 8.96
C LEU A 89 -3.94 -4.02 7.82
N VAL A 90 -3.76 -5.22 7.26
CA VAL A 90 -4.65 -5.72 6.21
C VAL A 90 -6.08 -5.86 6.74
N ARG A 91 -6.28 -6.32 7.97
CA ARG A 91 -7.61 -6.40 8.58
C ARG A 91 -8.25 -5.02 8.75
N ALA A 92 -7.52 -4.05 9.30
CA ALA A 92 -8.01 -2.67 9.43
C ALA A 92 -8.40 -2.06 8.07
N ALA A 93 -7.61 -2.31 7.03
CA ALA A 93 -7.93 -1.87 5.68
C ALA A 93 -9.15 -2.56 5.08
N LEU A 94 -9.34 -3.86 5.35
CA LEU A 94 -10.53 -4.60 4.90
C LEU A 94 -11.82 -4.06 5.52
N ASP A 95 -11.75 -3.56 6.76
CA ASP A 95 -12.88 -2.95 7.46
C ASP A 95 -13.16 -1.51 6.99
N ALA A 96 -12.12 -0.78 6.56
CA ALA A 96 -12.24 0.62 6.14
C ALA A 96 -12.54 0.83 4.63
N ALA A 97 -12.03 -0.02 3.74
CA ALA A 97 -12.14 0.19 2.30
C ALA A 97 -13.57 0.04 1.77
N LYS A 98 -14.00 0.91 0.85
CA LYS A 98 -15.34 0.78 0.22
C LYS A 98 -15.42 -0.24 -0.91
N GLN A 99 -14.35 -0.38 -1.68
CA GLN A 99 -14.37 -1.22 -2.89
C GLN A 99 -13.37 -2.35 -2.81
N ARG A 100 -12.10 -2.05 -2.47
CA ARG A 100 -11.05 -3.06 -2.46
C ARG A 100 -9.84 -2.70 -1.62
N VAL A 101 -9.15 -3.75 -1.19
CA VAL A 101 -7.81 -3.68 -0.62
C VAL A 101 -6.86 -4.43 -1.55
N VAL A 102 -5.67 -3.88 -1.79
CA VAL A 102 -4.62 -4.47 -2.60
C VAL A 102 -3.37 -4.59 -1.73
N LEU A 103 -2.90 -5.81 -1.50
CA LEU A 103 -1.65 -6.07 -0.80
C LEU A 103 -0.56 -6.38 -1.82
N LYS A 104 0.50 -5.55 -1.84
CA LYS A 104 1.73 -5.86 -2.58
C LYS A 104 2.57 -6.84 -1.76
N TRP A 105 2.87 -8.00 -2.34
CA TRP A 105 3.57 -9.08 -1.64
C TRP A 105 4.62 -9.77 -2.52
N PRO A 106 5.68 -10.40 -1.96
CA PRO A 106 6.62 -11.17 -2.77
C PRO A 106 5.92 -12.33 -3.49
N ALA A 107 6.18 -12.50 -4.80
CA ALA A 107 5.44 -13.44 -5.64
C ALA A 107 5.43 -14.89 -5.12
N LYS A 108 6.52 -15.31 -4.46
CA LYS A 108 6.72 -16.67 -3.93
C LYS A 108 6.66 -16.77 -2.41
N ALA A 109 6.21 -15.73 -1.70
CA ALA A 109 6.03 -15.81 -0.26
C ALA A 109 4.68 -16.43 0.08
N ASP A 110 4.57 -17.08 1.23
CA ASP A 110 3.30 -17.59 1.71
C ASP A 110 2.29 -16.44 1.93
N PRO A 111 0.98 -16.72 1.86
CA PRO A 111 -0.04 -15.77 2.31
C PRO A 111 0.19 -15.35 3.76
N ILE A 112 -0.22 -14.12 4.11
CA ILE A 112 -0.17 -13.66 5.49
C ILE A 112 -1.18 -14.45 6.33
N ASN A 113 -0.71 -15.09 7.41
CA ASN A 113 -1.58 -15.82 8.32
C ASN A 113 -2.57 -14.87 9.03
N GLY A 114 -3.80 -15.31 9.27
CA GLY A 114 -4.85 -14.51 9.92
C GLY A 114 -5.57 -13.54 8.98
N VAL A 115 -5.24 -13.50 7.70
CA VAL A 115 -5.96 -12.75 6.67
C VAL A 115 -6.81 -13.72 5.84
N ARG A 116 -8.07 -13.35 5.53
CA ARG A 116 -8.94 -14.14 4.65
C ARG A 116 -8.31 -14.33 3.26
N ALA A 117 -8.78 -15.30 2.48
CA ALA A 117 -8.31 -15.45 1.10
C ALA A 117 -8.62 -14.21 0.23
N CYS A 118 -7.69 -13.81 -0.63
CA CYS A 118 -7.92 -12.76 -1.62
C CYS A 118 -8.91 -13.23 -2.68
N SER A 119 -9.61 -12.27 -3.31
CA SER A 119 -10.56 -12.56 -4.38
C SER A 119 -9.87 -12.97 -5.68
N HIS A 120 -8.73 -12.33 -5.99
CA HIS A 120 -7.87 -12.70 -7.11
C HIS A 120 -6.46 -12.15 -6.89
N GLN A 121 -5.52 -12.58 -7.73
CA GLN A 121 -4.13 -12.13 -7.69
C GLN A 121 -3.69 -11.59 -9.04
N ILE A 122 -2.87 -10.55 -9.02
CA ILE A 122 -2.13 -10.08 -10.20
C ILE A 122 -0.68 -10.50 -10.03
N LEU A 123 -0.21 -11.41 -10.89
CA LEU A 123 1.11 -12.03 -10.76
C LEU A 123 2.15 -11.30 -11.61
N GLY A 124 3.26 -10.91 -10.97
CA GLY A 124 4.47 -10.44 -11.64
C GLY A 124 5.65 -11.38 -11.39
N LYS A 125 6.83 -11.04 -11.94
CA LYS A 125 8.04 -11.88 -11.85
C LYS A 125 8.56 -12.02 -10.41
N SER A 126 8.60 -10.93 -9.64
CA SER A 126 9.15 -10.88 -8.27
C SER A 126 8.12 -10.49 -7.21
N THR A 127 7.04 -9.84 -7.64
CA THR A 127 5.99 -9.27 -6.81
C THR A 127 4.65 -9.76 -7.33
N ARG A 128 3.70 -9.98 -6.43
CA ARG A 128 2.28 -10.17 -6.75
C ARG A 128 1.44 -9.13 -6.01
N TYR A 129 0.22 -8.96 -6.45
CA TYR A 129 -0.78 -8.16 -5.77
C TYR A 129 -1.96 -9.05 -5.40
N ASP A 130 -2.19 -9.22 -4.10
CA ASP A 130 -3.35 -9.94 -3.57
C ASP A 130 -4.50 -8.94 -3.45
N VAL A 131 -5.58 -9.15 -4.23
CA VAL A 131 -6.70 -8.21 -4.34
C VAL A 131 -7.91 -8.74 -3.59
N PHE A 132 -8.39 -7.97 -2.61
CA PHE A 132 -9.55 -8.29 -1.78
C PHE A 132 -10.70 -7.35 -2.14
N MET A 133 -11.78 -7.90 -2.64
CA MET A 133 -12.97 -7.12 -2.96
C MET A 133 -13.89 -6.96 -1.74
N ILE A 134 -14.49 -5.78 -1.56
CA ILE A 134 -15.35 -5.46 -0.41
C ILE A 134 -16.83 -5.47 -0.79
N GLY A 135 -17.65 -6.11 0.04
CA GLY A 135 -19.10 -5.93 0.13
C GLY A 135 -19.90 -6.00 -1.18
N GLN A 136 -20.87 -5.07 -1.33
CA GLN A 136 -21.79 -4.98 -2.46
C GLN A 136 -21.10 -4.69 -3.79
N TRP A 137 -19.91 -4.09 -3.80
CA TRP A 137 -19.17 -3.82 -5.03
C TRP A 137 -18.88 -5.13 -5.77
N ALA A 138 -18.43 -6.16 -5.04
CA ALA A 138 -18.18 -7.49 -5.59
C ALA A 138 -19.45 -8.12 -6.19
N ARG A 139 -20.62 -7.88 -5.56
CA ARG A 139 -21.93 -8.39 -6.05
C ARG A 139 -22.48 -7.60 -7.24
N LYS A 140 -22.28 -6.28 -7.29
CA LYS A 140 -22.82 -5.39 -8.33
C LYS A 140 -21.98 -5.37 -9.61
N ASN A 141 -20.69 -5.70 -9.51
CA ASN A 141 -19.75 -5.62 -10.65
C ASN A 141 -18.99 -6.94 -10.92
N PRO A 142 -19.66 -8.10 -11.08
CA PRO A 142 -18.98 -9.40 -11.21
C PRO A 142 -18.11 -9.52 -12.47
N ARG A 143 -18.45 -8.80 -13.56
CA ARG A 143 -17.68 -8.83 -14.83
C ARG A 143 -16.52 -7.83 -14.87
N ARG A 144 -16.55 -6.79 -14.04
CA ARG A 144 -15.50 -5.75 -13.97
C ARG A 144 -14.35 -6.10 -13.02
N LEU A 145 -14.40 -7.30 -12.43
CA LEU A 145 -13.29 -7.90 -11.69
C LEU A 145 -12.07 -8.18 -12.60
N LEU A 146 -12.27 -8.19 -13.93
CA LEU A 146 -11.23 -8.50 -14.92
C LEU A 146 -10.74 -7.28 -15.71
N ASP A 147 -11.52 -6.19 -15.75
CA ASP A 147 -11.21 -4.99 -16.54
C ASP A 147 -10.96 -3.78 -15.64
N GLY A 148 -9.70 -3.33 -15.61
CA GLY A 148 -9.12 -2.33 -14.71
C GLY A 148 -9.58 -0.87 -14.86
N GLY A 149 -10.87 -0.60 -15.07
CA GLY A 149 -11.43 0.76 -15.04
C GLY A 149 -11.61 1.24 -13.59
N LEU A 150 -10.75 2.15 -13.14
CA LEU A 150 -10.64 2.56 -11.74
C LEU A 150 -10.80 4.08 -11.57
N VAL A 151 -11.79 4.51 -10.80
CA VAL A 151 -11.71 5.79 -10.09
C VAL A 151 -10.93 5.49 -8.81
N VAL A 152 -9.83 6.19 -8.58
CA VAL A 152 -8.86 5.85 -7.52
C VAL A 152 -8.68 6.98 -6.53
N SER A 153 -9.27 6.86 -5.35
CA SER A 153 -8.64 7.38 -4.14
C SER A 153 -7.71 6.28 -3.60
N ASN A 154 -6.45 6.26 -4.04
CA ASN A 154 -5.44 5.35 -3.47
C ASN A 154 -5.04 5.88 -2.09
N VAL A 155 -5.21 5.05 -1.05
CA VAL A 155 -4.45 5.21 0.20
C VAL A 155 -3.21 4.32 0.12
N LYS A 156 -1.99 4.87 0.19
CA LYS A 156 -0.77 4.05 0.30
C LYS A 156 -0.34 4.00 1.76
N VAL A 157 -0.24 2.79 2.31
CA VAL A 157 0.17 2.56 3.69
C VAL A 157 1.54 1.89 3.76
N ASN A 158 2.38 2.41 4.67
CA ASN A 158 3.57 1.76 5.21
C ASN A 158 3.58 1.92 6.74
#